data_AF-A0A4U3A1C1-F1
#
_entry.id   AF-A0A4U3A1C1-F1
#
_cell.length_a   1.000
_cell.length_b   1.000
_cell.length_c   1.000
_cell.angle_alpha   90.00
_cell.angle_beta   90.00
_cell.angle_gamma   90.00
#
_symmetry.space_group_name_H-M   'P 1'
#
loop_
_entity.id
_entity.type
_entity.pdbx_description
1 polymer ?
#
loop_
_entity_poly.entity_id
_entity_poly.type
_entity_poly.pdbx_seq_one_letter_code
_entity_poly.pdbx_strand_id
1 'polypeptide(L)'
;AKQFASGYFQFLKNAFKSPSAIMESGNIEVRNGIVSLVLICFLGACIFYRMMSAAATVTRTLVPDIATPTFFGESVMVFFFLLILTLFVGFIIFVSGKMMKSSFSFLEAFGIWGTIATPAIAILVLSFLFSFLLIFFLPILLGLATTYMGISIIVAILKLDNGGVDPVYTLIIANVLIGIATFIVFWSYIKTIIQTFIGGLTGF
;
A
#
# COMPACT_ATOMS: atom_id res chain seq x y z
N ALA A 1 -14.97 13.56 14.93
CA ALA A 1 -14.73 12.10 14.73
C ALA A 1 -15.94 11.36 14.13
N LYS A 2 -17.12 11.34 14.76
CA LYS A 2 -18.30 10.58 14.28
C LYS A 2 -18.76 10.94 12.85
N GLN A 3 -18.90 12.23 12.53
CA GLN A 3 -19.27 12.69 11.18
C GLN A 3 -18.21 12.36 10.11
N PHE A 4 -16.94 12.38 10.50
CA PHE A 4 -15.83 12.03 9.60
C PHE A 4 -15.84 10.53 9.27
N ALA A 5 -16.04 9.69 10.28
CA ALA A 5 -16.15 8.24 10.11
C ALA A 5 -17.38 7.83 9.30
N SER A 6 -18.55 8.45 9.55
CA SER A 6 -19.75 8.15 8.75
C SER A 6 -19.60 8.59 7.30
N GLY A 7 -18.99 9.76 7.06
CA GLY A 7 -18.68 10.27 5.72
C GLY A 7 -17.71 9.36 4.97
N TYR A 8 -16.66 8.87 5.64
CA TYR A 8 -15.71 7.92 5.05
C TYR A 8 -16.34 6.56 4.76
N PHE A 9 -17.23 6.05 5.62
CA PHE A 9 -17.91 4.78 5.38
C PHE A 9 -18.87 4.86 4.19
N GLN A 10 -19.55 6.00 4.03
CA GLN A 10 -20.38 6.27 2.87
C GLN A 10 -19.55 6.40 1.59
N PHE A 11 -18.39 7.07 1.66
CA PHE A 11 -17.41 7.12 0.58
C PHE A 11 -16.90 5.71 0.20
N LEU A 12 -16.54 4.88 1.17
CA LEU A 12 -16.08 3.52 0.94
C LEU A 12 -17.16 2.65 0.30
N LYS A 13 -18.40 2.76 0.78
CA LYS A 13 -19.57 2.09 0.17
C LYS A 13 -19.78 2.52 -1.27
N ASN A 14 -19.61 3.81 -1.57
CA ASN A 14 -19.72 4.32 -2.92
C ASN A 14 -18.53 3.84 -3.78
N ALA A 15 -17.31 3.79 -3.23
CA ALA A 15 -16.09 3.36 -3.95
C ALA A 15 -16.15 1.91 -4.38
N PHE A 16 -16.86 1.09 -3.62
CA PHE A 16 -17.21 -0.27 -4.02
C PHE A 16 -18.19 -0.34 -5.19
N LYS A 17 -19.13 0.61 -5.30
CA LYS A 17 -20.14 0.63 -6.38
C LYS A 17 -19.60 1.23 -7.67
N SER A 18 -18.82 2.29 -7.58
CA SER A 18 -18.19 2.93 -8.74
C SER A 18 -16.91 3.67 -8.33
N PRO A 19 -15.75 3.01 -8.37
CA PRO A 19 -14.48 3.64 -8.04
C PRO A 19 -14.11 4.77 -9.01
N SER A 20 -14.68 4.77 -10.22
CA SER A 20 -14.45 5.79 -11.24
C SER A 20 -15.37 7.01 -11.13
N ALA A 21 -16.58 6.89 -10.57
CA ALA A 21 -17.59 7.97 -10.54
C ALA A 21 -17.52 8.88 -9.31
N ILE A 22 -16.77 8.54 -8.27
CA ILE A 22 -16.61 9.35 -7.04
C ILE A 22 -15.52 10.39 -7.23
N MET A 23 -15.45 10.97 -8.42
CA MET A 23 -14.48 12.00 -8.76
C MET A 23 -15.19 13.28 -9.22
N GLU A 24 -16.49 13.41 -8.93
CA GLU A 24 -17.27 14.61 -9.26
C GLU A 24 -17.05 15.76 -8.26
N SER A 25 -16.47 15.53 -7.07
CA SER A 25 -16.50 16.50 -5.96
C SER A 25 -15.18 16.73 -5.21
N GLY A 26 -14.22 17.39 -5.88
CA GLY A 26 -13.20 18.26 -5.27
C GLY A 26 -12.43 17.75 -4.02
N ASN A 27 -12.05 18.68 -3.14
CA ASN A 27 -11.13 18.49 -2.00
C ASN A 27 -11.52 17.39 -0.99
N ILE A 28 -12.79 17.01 -0.90
CA ILE A 28 -13.27 16.00 0.06
C ILE A 28 -12.89 14.59 -0.42
N GLU A 29 -12.99 14.34 -1.72
CA GLU A 29 -12.61 13.06 -2.33
C GLU A 29 -11.10 12.86 -2.26
N VAL A 30 -10.32 13.91 -2.53
CA VAL A 30 -8.86 13.91 -2.36
C VAL A 30 -8.48 13.53 -0.94
N ARG A 31 -9.11 14.16 0.06
CA ARG A 31 -8.86 13.85 1.48
C ARG A 31 -9.19 12.40 1.81
N ASN A 32 -10.33 11.88 1.34
CA ASN A 32 -10.73 10.51 1.61
C ASN A 32 -9.82 9.48 0.91
N GLY A 33 -9.34 9.78 -0.31
CA GLY A 33 -8.35 8.97 -0.99
C GLY A 33 -7.01 8.89 -0.25
N ILE A 34 -6.53 10.01 0.28
CA ILE A 34 -5.32 10.03 1.13
C ILE A 34 -5.51 9.15 2.37
N VAL A 35 -6.67 9.27 3.03
CA VAL A 35 -7.01 8.43 4.19
C VAL A 35 -7.04 6.96 3.80
N SER A 36 -7.58 6.61 2.62
CA SER A 36 -7.56 5.24 2.11
C SER A 36 -6.15 4.69 1.99
N LEU A 37 -5.20 5.45 1.44
CA LEU A 37 -3.79 5.03 1.32
C LEU A 37 -3.13 4.82 2.67
N VAL A 38 -3.38 5.71 3.63
CA VAL A 38 -2.87 5.57 5.00
C VAL A 38 -3.46 4.30 5.65
N LEU A 39 -4.75 4.03 5.44
CA LEU A 39 -5.41 2.84 5.95
C LEU A 39 -4.83 1.55 5.34
N ILE A 40 -4.52 1.56 4.04
CA ILE A 40 -3.86 0.47 3.32
C ILE A 40 -2.49 0.19 3.93
N CYS A 41 -1.68 1.22 4.18
CA CYS A 41 -0.37 1.09 4.84
C CYS A 41 -0.51 0.49 6.24
N PHE A 42 -1.49 0.98 7.01
CA PHE A 42 -1.75 0.51 8.37
C PHE A 42 -2.18 -0.96 8.41
N LEU A 43 -3.14 -1.35 7.57
CA LEU A 43 -3.60 -2.73 7.46
C LEU A 43 -2.48 -3.65 6.97
N GLY A 44 -1.69 -3.21 5.99
CA GLY A 44 -0.51 -3.93 5.50
C GLY A 44 0.49 -4.22 6.63
N ALA A 45 0.82 -3.21 7.44
CA ALA A 45 1.72 -3.36 8.57
C ALA A 45 1.18 -4.34 9.64
N CYS A 46 -0.12 -4.26 9.95
CA CYS A 46 -0.77 -5.18 10.89
C CYS A 46 -0.73 -6.63 10.40
N ILE A 47 -1.02 -6.88 9.11
CA ILE A 47 -0.95 -8.23 8.51
C ILE A 47 0.50 -8.74 8.53
N PHE A 48 1.45 -7.88 8.18
CA PHE A 48 2.86 -8.24 8.15
C PHE A 48 3.39 -8.65 9.52
N TYR A 49 3.04 -7.90 10.58
CA TYR A 49 3.35 -8.32 11.96
C TYR A 49 2.78 -9.69 12.30
N ARG A 50 1.53 -9.97 11.91
CA ARG A 50 0.92 -11.29 12.15
C ARG A 50 1.68 -12.40 11.43
N MET A 51 2.11 -12.17 10.19
CA MET A 51 2.95 -13.10 9.45
C MET A 51 4.29 -13.35 10.15
N MET A 52 4.98 -12.28 10.57
CA MET A 52 6.26 -12.41 11.30
C MET A 52 6.10 -13.11 12.65
N SER A 53 5.04 -12.80 13.40
CA SER A 53 4.77 -13.43 14.70
C SER A 53 4.47 -14.93 14.54
N ALA A 54 3.70 -15.31 13.52
CA ALA A 54 3.48 -16.72 13.19
C ALA A 54 4.77 -17.43 12.75
N ALA A 55 5.55 -16.80 11.88
CA ALA A 55 6.84 -17.34 11.43
C ALA A 55 7.82 -17.53 12.58
N ALA A 56 7.97 -16.54 13.46
CA ALA A 56 8.82 -16.59 14.65
C ALA A 56 8.40 -17.71 15.63
N THR A 57 7.09 -17.96 15.75
CA THR A 57 6.57 -19.07 16.58
C THR A 57 6.97 -20.42 15.99
N VAL A 58 6.94 -20.57 14.66
CA VAL A 58 7.38 -21.79 13.98
C VAL A 58 8.89 -21.95 14.10
N THR A 59 9.69 -20.92 13.84
CA THR A 59 11.16 -21.02 13.95
C THR A 59 11.65 -21.21 15.38
N ARG A 60 10.91 -20.77 16.42
CA ARG A 60 11.24 -21.10 17.82
C ARG A 60 11.21 -22.58 18.14
N THR A 61 10.44 -23.38 17.39
CA THR A 61 10.49 -24.84 17.54
C THR A 61 11.81 -25.44 17.06
N LEU A 62 12.57 -24.69 16.25
CA LEU A 62 13.84 -25.09 15.63
C LEU A 62 15.05 -24.38 16.26
N VAL A 63 14.91 -23.12 16.70
CA VAL A 63 15.95 -22.31 17.37
C VAL A 63 15.29 -21.52 18.51
N PRO A 64 15.53 -21.89 19.80
CA PRO A 64 14.80 -21.31 20.94
C PRO A 64 15.05 -19.81 21.19
N ASP A 65 16.24 -19.30 20.86
CA ASP A 65 16.70 -17.96 21.26
C ASP A 65 16.32 -16.81 20.31
N ILE A 66 15.30 -17.01 19.45
CA ILE A 66 14.86 -15.94 18.55
C ILE A 66 14.02 -14.92 19.34
N ALA A 67 14.42 -13.64 19.27
CA ALA A 67 13.70 -12.53 19.87
C ALA A 67 12.24 -12.45 19.34
N THR A 68 11.30 -12.20 20.25
CA THR A 68 9.88 -12.08 19.90
C THR A 68 9.64 -10.75 19.19
N PRO A 69 9.09 -10.73 17.97
CA PRO A 69 8.73 -9.47 17.33
C PRO A 69 7.65 -8.76 18.15
N THR A 70 7.85 -7.47 18.44
CA THR A 70 6.89 -6.66 19.19
C THR A 70 5.96 -5.92 18.23
N PHE A 71 4.67 -5.84 18.57
CA PHE A 71 3.68 -5.17 17.73
C PHE A 71 4.03 -3.70 17.50
N PHE A 72 4.41 -2.98 18.55
CA PHE A 72 4.70 -1.54 18.45
C PHE A 72 6.08 -1.21 17.87
N GLY A 73 7.03 -2.15 17.85
CA GLY A 73 8.32 -1.93 17.19
C GLY A 73 8.23 -2.20 15.70
N GLU A 74 8.03 -3.48 15.35
CA GLU A 74 8.09 -3.97 13.98
C GLU A 74 6.95 -3.43 13.11
N SER A 75 5.72 -3.38 13.61
CA SER A 75 4.59 -2.87 12.82
C SER A 75 4.71 -1.37 12.53
N VAL A 76 5.31 -0.59 13.44
CA VAL A 76 5.50 0.85 13.24
C VAL A 76 6.57 1.11 12.19
N MET A 77 7.69 0.37 12.24
CA MET A 77 8.71 0.44 11.19
C MET A 77 8.13 0.09 9.81
N VAL A 78 7.39 -1.02 9.72
CA VAL A 78 6.75 -1.46 8.48
C VAL A 78 5.70 -0.47 8.00
N PHE A 79 4.95 0.15 8.91
CA PHE A 79 3.99 1.20 8.56
C PHE A 79 4.67 2.39 7.90
N PHE A 80 5.72 2.95 8.52
CA PHE A 80 6.47 4.07 7.93
C PHE A 80 7.14 3.68 6.61
N PHE A 81 7.64 2.46 6.52
CA PHE A 81 8.23 1.93 5.30
C PHE A 81 7.21 1.85 4.15
N LEU A 82 6.02 1.29 4.41
CA LEU A 82 4.92 1.25 3.43
C LEU A 82 4.44 2.65 3.07
N LEU A 83 4.43 3.58 4.02
CA LEU A 83 4.04 4.98 3.79
C LEU A 83 5.05 5.67 2.86
N ILE A 84 6.36 5.49 3.08
CA ILE A 84 7.41 6.02 2.20
C ILE A 84 7.28 5.42 0.79
N LEU A 85 7.10 4.10 0.68
CA LEU A 85 6.89 3.44 -0.61
C LEU A 85 5.67 4.02 -1.34
N THR A 86 4.56 4.18 -0.63
CA THR A 86 3.31 4.75 -1.13
C THR A 86 3.53 6.18 -1.64
N LEU A 87 4.30 7.01 -0.92
CA LEU A 87 4.66 8.36 -1.37
C LEU A 87 5.53 8.34 -2.64
N PHE A 88 6.51 7.45 -2.75
CA PHE A 88 7.32 7.30 -3.95
C PHE A 88 6.48 6.87 -5.16
N VAL A 89 5.59 5.89 -4.99
CA VAL A 89 4.66 5.46 -6.04
C VAL A 89 3.73 6.62 -6.43
N GLY A 90 3.20 7.34 -5.46
CA GLY A 90 2.41 8.55 -5.68
C GLY A 90 3.17 9.63 -6.47
N PHE A 91 4.45 9.81 -6.18
CA PHE A 91 5.30 10.76 -6.90
C PHE A 91 5.52 10.33 -8.34
N ILE A 92 5.73 9.03 -8.59
CA ILE A 92 5.84 8.50 -9.96
C ILE A 92 4.54 8.74 -10.74
N ILE A 93 3.38 8.46 -10.15
CA ILE A 93 2.06 8.74 -10.76
C ILE A 93 1.93 10.23 -11.12
N PHE A 94 2.36 11.12 -10.21
CA PHE A 94 2.33 12.56 -10.45
C PHE A 94 3.27 12.99 -11.59
N VAL A 95 4.50 12.49 -11.62
CA VAL A 95 5.46 12.78 -12.71
C VAL A 95 4.93 12.25 -14.04
N SER A 96 4.36 11.05 -14.07
CA SER A 96 3.66 10.50 -15.23
C SER A 96 2.53 11.41 -15.70
N GLY A 97 1.71 11.94 -14.78
CA GLY A 97 0.70 12.95 -15.09
C GLY A 97 1.31 14.22 -15.70
N LYS A 98 2.43 14.72 -15.17
CA LYS A 98 3.11 15.90 -15.72
C LYS A 98 3.66 15.68 -17.13
N MET A 99 4.15 14.48 -17.45
CA MET A 99 4.53 14.10 -18.81
C MET A 99 3.32 14.12 -19.77
N MET A 100 2.12 13.83 -19.26
CA MET A 100 0.87 13.91 -20.01
C MET A 100 0.20 15.31 -19.98
N LYS A 101 0.96 16.36 -19.60
CA LYS A 101 0.48 17.76 -19.49
C LYS A 101 -0.68 17.95 -18.52
N SER A 102 -0.76 17.10 -17.50
CA SER A 102 -1.82 17.15 -16.50
C SER A 102 -1.72 18.40 -15.60
N SER A 103 -2.84 19.09 -15.40
CA SER A 103 -2.94 20.28 -14.55
C SER A 103 -3.00 19.96 -13.06
N PHE A 104 -3.27 18.69 -12.70
CA PHE A 104 -3.39 18.26 -11.31
C PHE A 104 -2.12 18.53 -10.49
N SER A 105 -2.33 18.88 -9.23
CA SER A 105 -1.30 18.95 -8.18
C SER A 105 -0.95 17.55 -7.65
N PHE A 106 0.16 17.45 -6.93
CA PHE A 106 0.59 16.18 -6.33
C PHE A 106 -0.47 15.58 -5.40
N LEU A 107 -1.08 16.40 -4.54
CA LEU A 107 -2.10 15.94 -3.60
C LEU A 107 -3.35 15.45 -4.31
N GLU A 108 -3.75 16.09 -5.41
CA GLU A 108 -4.88 15.64 -6.22
C GLU A 108 -4.60 14.31 -6.90
N ALA A 109 -3.44 14.15 -7.56
CA ALA A 109 -3.03 12.88 -8.16
C ALA A 109 -2.96 11.75 -7.11
N PHE A 110 -2.43 12.06 -5.93
CA PHE A 110 -2.33 11.13 -4.81
C PHE A 110 -3.71 10.75 -4.24
N GLY A 111 -4.62 11.72 -4.10
CA GLY A 111 -6.01 11.48 -3.68
C GLY A 111 -6.83 10.71 -4.70
N ILE A 112 -6.62 10.95 -6.01
CA ILE A 112 -7.25 10.20 -7.11
C ILE A 112 -6.83 8.74 -7.01
N TRP A 113 -5.53 8.48 -6.91
CA TRP A 113 -5.01 7.12 -6.75
C TRP A 113 -5.58 6.44 -5.51
N GLY A 114 -5.59 7.13 -4.37
CA GLY A 114 -6.14 6.59 -3.13
C GLY A 114 -7.63 6.29 -3.17
N THR A 115 -8.41 7.10 -3.90
CA THR A 115 -9.85 6.85 -4.11
C THR A 115 -10.05 5.56 -4.90
N ILE A 116 -9.32 5.40 -6.01
CA ILE A 116 -9.37 4.20 -6.85
C ILE A 116 -8.88 2.96 -6.07
N ALA A 117 -7.88 3.13 -5.19
CA ALA A 117 -7.33 2.06 -4.36
C ALA A 117 -8.26 1.65 -3.19
N THR A 118 -9.34 2.38 -2.91
CA THR A 118 -10.22 2.14 -1.74
C THR A 118 -10.76 0.71 -1.66
N PRO A 119 -11.15 0.02 -2.75
CA PRO A 119 -11.59 -1.37 -2.66
C PRO A 119 -10.51 -2.35 -2.18
N ALA A 120 -9.21 -2.02 -2.33
CA ALA A 120 -8.12 -2.80 -1.72
C ALA A 120 -8.26 -2.89 -0.20
N ILE A 121 -8.86 -1.88 0.45
CA ILE A 121 -9.08 -1.87 1.89
C ILE A 121 -9.94 -3.04 2.33
N ALA A 122 -11.04 -3.36 1.63
CA ALA A 122 -11.87 -4.48 2.07
C ALA A 122 -11.16 -5.81 1.88
N ILE A 123 -10.35 -5.94 0.82
CA ILE A 123 -9.51 -7.13 0.60
C ILE A 123 -8.48 -7.25 1.73
N LEU A 124 -7.86 -6.15 2.15
CA LEU A 124 -6.90 -6.14 3.25
C LEU A 124 -7.56 -6.38 4.62
N VAL A 125 -8.75 -5.82 4.87
CA VAL A 125 -9.53 -6.13 6.08
C VAL A 125 -9.87 -7.61 6.12
N LEU A 126 -10.32 -8.17 4.98
CA LEU A 126 -10.61 -9.59 4.87
C LEU A 126 -9.33 -10.42 5.10
N SER A 127 -8.21 -10.03 4.48
CA SER A 127 -6.89 -10.65 4.69
C SER A 127 -6.50 -10.65 6.17
N PHE A 128 -6.69 -9.52 6.85
CA PHE A 128 -6.38 -9.37 8.27
C PHE A 128 -7.25 -10.29 9.13
N LEU A 129 -8.56 -10.38 8.87
CA LEU A 129 -9.46 -11.30 9.58
C LEU A 129 -9.07 -12.76 9.34
N PHE A 130 -8.78 -13.13 8.09
CA PHE A 130 -8.36 -14.50 7.74
C PHE A 130 -6.99 -14.86 8.32
N SER A 131 -6.12 -13.89 8.61
CA SER A 131 -4.84 -14.13 9.28
C SER A 131 -5.00 -14.75 10.69
N PHE A 132 -6.19 -14.67 11.29
CA PHE A 132 -6.52 -15.32 12.56
C PHE A 132 -7.12 -16.73 12.41
N LEU A 133 -7.77 -17.03 11.28
CA LEU A 133 -8.49 -18.28 11.07
C LEU A 133 -7.69 -19.29 10.23
N LEU A 134 -7.20 -18.86 9.06
CA LEU A 134 -6.66 -19.74 8.03
C LEU A 134 -5.46 -19.07 7.35
N ILE A 135 -4.26 -19.32 7.88
CA ILE A 135 -3.03 -18.69 7.40
C ILE A 135 -2.71 -19.03 5.93
N PHE A 136 -3.24 -20.14 5.43
CA PHE A 136 -3.01 -20.60 4.05
C PHE A 136 -3.72 -19.75 2.99
N PHE A 137 -4.84 -19.09 3.34
CA PHE A 137 -5.55 -18.18 2.42
C PHE A 137 -4.95 -16.78 2.38
N LEU A 138 -4.07 -16.45 3.32
CA LEU A 138 -3.47 -15.13 3.44
C LEU A 138 -2.66 -14.72 2.21
N PRO A 139 -1.79 -15.57 1.61
CA PRO A 139 -1.04 -15.21 0.41
C PRO A 139 -1.94 -14.93 -0.80
N ILE A 140 -3.07 -15.65 -0.92
CA ILE A 140 -4.03 -15.47 -2.01
C ILE A 140 -4.72 -14.11 -1.88
N LEU A 141 -5.20 -13.76 -0.69
CA LEU A 141 -5.87 -12.48 -0.46
C LEU A 141 -4.91 -11.30 -0.56
N LEU A 142 -3.67 -11.45 -0.08
CA LEU A 142 -2.62 -10.46 -0.26
C LEU A 142 -2.26 -10.28 -1.75
N GLY A 143 -2.15 -11.37 -2.51
CA GLY A 143 -1.93 -11.31 -3.96
C GLY A 143 -3.06 -10.61 -4.71
N LEU A 144 -4.30 -10.79 -4.26
CA LEU A 144 -5.45 -10.06 -4.79
C LEU A 144 -5.35 -8.56 -4.48
N ALA A 145 -4.98 -8.20 -3.24
CA ALA A 145 -4.82 -6.81 -2.82
C ALA A 145 -3.70 -6.10 -3.60
N THR A 146 -2.54 -6.75 -3.78
CA THR A 146 -1.42 -6.18 -4.54
C THR A 146 -1.75 -6.04 -6.02
N THR A 147 -2.44 -7.00 -6.61
CA THR A 147 -2.91 -6.92 -8.00
C THR A 147 -3.87 -5.75 -8.18
N TYR A 148 -4.82 -5.58 -7.25
CA TYR A 148 -5.74 -4.45 -7.27
C TYR A 148 -5.02 -3.10 -7.13
N MET A 149 -3.99 -3.03 -6.27
CA MET A 149 -3.13 -1.85 -6.16
C MET A 149 -2.42 -1.55 -7.49
N GLY A 150 -1.89 -2.56 -8.18
CA GLY A 150 -1.30 -2.40 -9.52
C GLY A 150 -2.31 -1.85 -10.54
N ILE A 151 -3.52 -2.40 -10.58
CA ILE A 151 -4.60 -1.90 -11.44
C ILE A 151 -4.95 -0.45 -11.08
N SER A 152 -5.02 -0.10 -9.79
CA SER A 152 -5.34 1.26 -9.34
C SER A 152 -4.33 2.30 -9.82
N ILE A 153 -3.05 1.93 -9.92
CA ILE A 153 -1.98 2.79 -10.45
C ILE A 153 -2.21 3.06 -11.94
N ILE A 154 -2.49 2.01 -12.72
CA ILE A 154 -2.76 2.12 -14.16
C ILE A 154 -3.96 3.04 -14.40
N VAL A 155 -5.06 2.81 -13.68
CA VAL A 155 -6.28 3.62 -13.81
C VAL A 155 -6.04 5.06 -13.38
N ALA A 156 -5.24 5.30 -12.34
CA ALA A 156 -4.88 6.64 -11.90
C ALA A 156 -4.06 7.39 -12.97
N ILE A 157 -3.07 6.74 -13.58
CA ILE A 157 -2.27 7.33 -14.67
C ILE A 157 -3.18 7.66 -15.86
N LEU A 158 -4.02 6.73 -16.30
CA LEU A 158 -4.96 6.97 -17.41
C LEU A 158 -5.92 8.13 -17.14
N LYS A 159 -6.35 8.33 -15.89
CA LYS A 159 -7.19 9.46 -15.50
C LYS A 159 -6.47 10.82 -15.52
N LEU A 160 -5.15 10.82 -15.46
CA LEU A 160 -4.34 12.05 -15.51
C LEU A 160 -4.00 12.46 -16.96
N ASP A 161 -4.36 11.66 -17.96
CA ASP A 161 -4.08 11.93 -19.36
C ASP A 161 -4.82 13.19 -19.85
N ASN A 162 -4.05 14.10 -20.46
CA ASN A 162 -4.53 15.35 -21.06
C ASN A 162 -3.91 15.57 -22.46
N GLY A 163 -3.52 14.48 -23.17
CA GLY A 163 -3.02 14.55 -24.54
C GLY A 163 -1.56 15.01 -24.64
N GLY A 164 -0.73 14.66 -23.65
CA GLY A 164 0.72 14.86 -23.69
C GLY A 164 1.46 13.68 -24.34
N VAL A 165 2.38 13.05 -23.60
CA VAL A 165 3.01 11.79 -24.01
C VAL A 165 1.96 10.69 -24.08
N ASP A 166 2.05 9.82 -25.09
CA ASP A 166 1.11 8.72 -25.27
C ASP A 166 1.01 7.85 -23.99
N PRO A 167 -0.22 7.49 -23.54
CA PRO A 167 -0.44 6.77 -22.29
C PRO A 167 0.31 5.44 -22.19
N VAL A 168 0.53 4.73 -23.29
CA VAL A 168 1.23 3.44 -23.30
C VAL A 168 2.68 3.63 -22.90
N TYR A 169 3.36 4.62 -23.47
CA TYR A 169 4.76 4.92 -23.12
C TYR A 169 4.87 5.43 -21.69
N THR A 170 3.92 6.25 -21.25
CA THR A 170 3.87 6.75 -19.87
C THR A 170 3.69 5.59 -18.87
N LEU A 171 2.83 4.63 -19.18
CA LEU A 171 2.62 3.43 -18.35
C LEU A 171 3.85 2.52 -18.30
N ILE A 172 4.57 2.35 -19.42
CA ILE A 172 5.82 1.57 -19.43
C ILE A 172 6.86 2.22 -18.51
N ILE A 173 7.07 3.53 -18.65
CA ILE A 173 8.03 4.27 -17.83
C ILE A 173 7.62 4.21 -16.35
N ALA A 174 6.34 4.43 -16.04
CA ALA A 174 5.83 4.37 -14.68
C ALA A 174 6.06 2.99 -14.05
N ASN A 175 5.75 1.90 -14.76
CA ASN A 175 5.95 0.55 -14.26
C ASN A 175 7.43 0.23 -14.00
N VAL A 176 8.34 0.67 -14.88
CA VAL A 176 9.78 0.52 -14.67
C VAL A 176 10.23 1.28 -13.43
N LEU A 177 9.81 2.54 -13.27
CA LEU A 177 10.16 3.36 -12.10
C LEU A 177 9.58 2.79 -10.80
N ILE A 178 8.34 2.30 -10.82
CA ILE A 178 7.69 1.66 -9.67
C ILE A 178 8.42 0.35 -9.32
N GLY A 179 8.82 -0.43 -10.33
CA GLY A 179 9.62 -1.64 -10.14
C GLY A 179 10.95 -1.34 -9.46
N ILE A 180 11.66 -0.30 -9.92
CA ILE A 180 12.92 0.15 -9.31
C ILE A 180 12.69 0.64 -7.87
N ALA A 181 11.68 1.49 -7.65
CA ALA A 181 11.36 2.00 -6.32
C ALA A 181 11.02 0.86 -5.36
N THR A 182 10.18 -0.08 -5.79
CA THR A 182 9.81 -1.26 -5.01
C THR A 182 11.03 -2.12 -4.72
N PHE A 183 11.91 -2.35 -5.70
CA PHE A 183 13.12 -3.14 -5.53
C PHE A 183 14.09 -2.49 -4.52
N ILE A 184 14.38 -1.20 -4.66
CA ILE A 184 15.27 -0.47 -3.74
C ILE A 184 14.74 -0.53 -2.31
N VAL A 185 13.45 -0.24 -2.16
CA VAL A 185 12.77 -0.19 -0.88
C VAL A 185 12.77 -1.59 -0.26
N PHE A 186 12.34 -2.62 -0.99
CA PHE A 186 12.34 -4.01 -0.55
C PHE A 186 13.75 -4.51 -0.18
N TRP A 187 14.77 -4.21 -1.00
CA TRP A 187 16.15 -4.57 -0.73
C TRP A 187 16.69 -3.92 0.55
N SER A 188 16.37 -2.64 0.78
CA SER A 188 16.72 -1.95 2.01
C SER A 188 16.14 -2.63 3.25
N TYR A 189 14.91 -3.12 3.15
CA TYR A 189 14.23 -3.82 4.23
C TYR A 189 14.83 -5.21 4.50
N ILE A 190 15.07 -6.00 3.45
CA ILE A 190 15.75 -7.30 3.57
C ILE A 190 17.13 -7.14 4.19
N LYS A 191 17.89 -6.12 3.80
CA LYS A 191 19.20 -5.82 4.40
C LYS A 191 19.08 -5.53 5.89
N THR A 192 18.07 -4.78 6.30
CA THR A 192 17.81 -4.46 7.71
C THR A 192 17.50 -5.73 8.50
N ILE A 193 16.62 -6.60 7.98
CA ILE A 193 16.32 -7.90 8.60
C ILE A 193 17.58 -8.76 8.73
N ILE A 194 18.34 -8.92 7.64
CA ILE A 194 19.57 -9.71 7.63
C ILE A 194 20.57 -9.18 8.66
N GLN A 195 20.74 -7.86 8.76
CA GLN A 195 21.63 -7.24 9.75
C GLN A 195 21.17 -7.49 11.18
N THR A 196 19.86 -7.45 11.45
CA THR A 196 19.30 -7.80 12.77
C THR A 196 19.55 -9.27 13.11
N PHE A 197 19.40 -10.19 12.15
CA PHE A 197 19.68 -11.61 12.35
C PHE A 197 21.18 -11.90 12.54
N ILE A 198 22.06 -11.31 11.73
CA ILE A 198 23.52 -11.51 11.83
C ILE A 198 24.07 -10.83 13.10
N GLY A 199 23.61 -9.62 13.43
CA GLY A 199 24.02 -8.91 14.64
C GLY A 199 23.60 -9.62 15.93
N GLY A 200 22.44 -10.30 15.92
CA GLY A 200 22.02 -11.19 17.01
C GLY A 200 22.86 -12.46 17.13
N LEU A 201 23.45 -12.95 16.03
CA LEU A 201 24.33 -14.12 15.99
C LEU A 201 25.77 -13.82 16.42
N THR A 202 26.27 -12.61 16.16
CA THR A 202 27.63 -12.17 16.56
C THR A 202 27.70 -11.56 17.96
N GLY A 203 26.56 -11.47 18.65
CA GLY A 203 26.46 -10.98 20.03
C GLY A 203 26.53 -12.07 21.11
N PHE A 204 26.82 -13.31 20.70
CA PHE A 204 27.15 -14.45 21.58
C PHE A 204 28.67 -14.66 21.65
#